data_AF-A0A3D5NWZ5-F1
#
_entry.id   AF-A0A3D5NWZ5-F1
#
_cell.length_a   1.000
_cell.length_b   1.000
_cell.length_c   1.000
_cell.angle_alpha   90.00
_cell.angle_beta   90.00
_cell.angle_gamma   90.00
#
_symmetry.space_group_name_H-M   'P 1'
#
loop_
_entity.id
_entity.type
_entity.pdbx_description
1 polymer ?
#
loop_
_entity_poly.entity_id
_entity_poly.type
_entity_poly.pdbx_seq_one_letter_code
_entity_poly.pdbx_strand_id
1 'polypeptide(L)' 'MAKNDLTETQLDSRVIFDGTLLHVRKDRVRLPNGVESYREYLVHPGAVVVIPFLDENTL' A
#
# COMPACT_ATOMS: atom_id res chain seq x y z
N MET A 1 22.19 -8.08 -18.65
CA MET A 1 21.25 -6.94 -18.61
C MET A 1 21.07 -6.56 -17.15
N ALA A 2 21.49 -5.37 -16.73
CA ALA A 2 21.21 -4.91 -15.38
C ALA A 2 19.69 -4.75 -15.20
N LYS A 3 19.16 -5.24 -14.08
CA LYS A 3 17.72 -5.14 -13.77
C LYS A 3 17.36 -3.66 -13.63
N ASN A 4 16.37 -3.18 -14.38
CA ASN A 4 15.87 -1.81 -14.21
C ASN A 4 15.27 -1.68 -12.80
N ASP A 5 15.75 -0.69 -12.05
CA ASP A 5 15.18 -0.32 -10.76
C ASP A 5 13.81 0.33 -10.99
N LEU A 6 12.77 -0.26 -10.40
CA LEU A 6 11.39 0.23 -10.49
C LEU A 6 10.95 0.94 -9.20
N THR A 7 11.88 1.20 -8.29
CA THR A 7 11.59 1.84 -7.00
C THR A 7 11.17 3.28 -7.21
N GLU A 8 10.02 3.65 -6.63
CA GLU A 8 9.55 5.03 -6.56
C GLU A 8 10.09 5.69 -5.29
N THR A 9 10.40 6.99 -5.36
CA THR A 9 10.87 7.77 -4.20
C THR A 9 9.76 8.69 -3.71
N GLN A 10 9.35 8.55 -2.44
CA GLN A 10 8.41 9.49 -1.82
C GLN A 10 9.06 10.87 -1.66
N LEU A 11 8.37 11.91 -2.13
CA LEU A 11 8.81 13.31 -2.05
C LEU A 11 8.08 14.07 -0.94
N ASP A 12 6.78 13.81 -0.79
CA ASP A 12 5.91 14.44 0.21
C ASP A 12 4.75 13.49 0.53
N SER A 13 4.13 13.67 1.71
CA SER A 13 2.98 12.88 2.13
C SER A 13 2.05 13.69 3.01
N ARG A 14 0.74 13.56 2.74
CA ARG A 14 -0.31 14.21 3.52
C ARG A 14 -1.45 13.27 3.84
N VAL A 15 -2.05 13.46 5.02
CA VAL A 15 -3.32 12.84 5.38
C VAL A 15 -4.43 13.63 4.70
N ILE A 16 -5.25 12.97 3.89
CA ILE A 16 -6.37 13.61 3.18
C ILE A 16 -7.73 13.24 3.76
N PHE A 17 -7.78 12.18 4.58
CA PHE A 17 -8.95 11.82 5.37
C PHE A 17 -8.51 11.01 6.59
N ASP A 18 -9.08 11.33 7.75
CA ASP A 18 -8.78 10.67 9.02
C ASP A 18 -10.08 10.46 9.79
N GLY A 19 -10.71 9.30 9.57
CA GLY A 19 -11.97 8.91 10.20
C GLY A 19 -11.80 7.69 11.09
N THR A 20 -12.90 7.22 11.68
CA THR A 20 -12.87 6.09 12.63
C THR A 20 -12.38 4.77 12.01
N LEU A 21 -12.67 4.53 10.72
CA LEU A 21 -12.31 3.30 10.02
C LEU A 21 -11.22 3.51 8.97
N LEU A 22 -11.27 4.63 8.25
CA LEU A 22 -10.42 4.88 7.09
C LEU A 22 -9.44 6.01 7.41
N HIS A 23 -8.16 5.72 7.22
CA HIS A 23 -7.07 6.68 7.27
C HIS A 23 -6.42 6.74 5.88
N VAL A 24 -6.64 7.82 5.14
CA VAL A 24 -6.23 7.95 3.74
C VAL A 24 -5.01 8.86 3.64
N ARG A 25 -3.95 8.37 3.00
CA ARG A 25 -2.77 9.17 2.65
C ARG A 25 -2.73 9.45 1.16
N LYS A 26 -2.19 10.62 0.81
CA LYS A 26 -1.84 11.01 -0.54
C LYS A 26 -0.36 11.41 -0.58
N ASP A 27 0.41 10.61 -1.29
CA ASP A 27 1.85 10.80 -1.42
C ASP A 27 2.16 11.34 -2.80
N ARG A 28 3.06 12.32 -2.86
CA ARG A 28 3.70 12.72 -4.10
C ARG A 28 4.99 11.94 -4.23
N VAL A 29 5.18 11.27 -5.36
CA VAL A 29 6.31 10.36 -5.60
C VAL A 29 7.05 10.73 -6.88
N ARG A 30 8.35 10.45 -6.93
CA ARG A 30 9.17 10.46 -8.14
C ARG A 30 9.27 9.04 -8.70
N LEU A 31 8.88 8.87 -9.94
CA LEU A 31 9.01 7.62 -10.69
C LEU A 31 10.47 7.38 -11.12
N PRO A 32 10.86 6.15 -11.50
CA PRO A 32 12.22 5.85 -11.97
C PRO A 32 12.67 6.66 -13.19
N ASN A 33 11.72 7.13 -14.01
CA ASN A 33 11.97 8.02 -15.15
C ASN A 33 12.09 9.50 -14.77
N GLY A 34 12.07 9.83 -13.47
CA GLY A 34 12.17 11.20 -12.96
C GLY A 34 10.85 11.99 -12.92
N VAL A 35 9.77 11.48 -13.52
CA VAL A 35 8.46 12.15 -13.54
C VAL A 35 7.79 12.06 -12.16
N GLU A 36 7.08 13.12 -11.75
CA GLU A 36 6.29 13.11 -10.51
C GLU A 36 4.89 12.52 -10.73
N SER A 37 4.36 11.80 -9.74
CA SER A 37 3.01 11.24 -9.73
C SER A 37 2.43 11.24 -8.32
N TYR A 38 1.18 10.78 -8.17
CA TYR A 38 0.51 10.65 -6.87
C TYR A 38 0.16 9.19 -6.56
N ARG A 39 0.24 8.83 -5.27
CA ARG A 39 -0.26 7.56 -4.71
C ARG A 39 -1.28 7.86 -3.64
N GLU A 40 -2.47 7.32 -3.77
CA GLU A 40 -3.54 7.43 -2.77
C GLU A 40 -3.84 6.03 -2.24
N TYR A 41 -3.77 5.86 -0.92
CA TYR A 41 -3.92 4.55 -0.28
C TYR A 41 -4.47 4.66 1.15
N LEU A 42 -4.99 3.53 1.63
CA LEU A 42 -5.44 3.37 3.01
C LEU A 42 -4.28 2.87 3.88
N VAL A 43 -4.06 3.53 5.01
CA VAL A 43 -3.18 3.00 6.06
C VAL A 43 -3.94 1.94 6.82
N HIS A 44 -3.71 0.68 6.43
CA HIS A 44 -4.36 -0.47 7.05
C HIS A 44 -3.46 -1.05 8.17
N PRO A 45 -3.98 -1.34 9.37
CA PRO A 45 -3.18 -1.88 10.49
C PRO A 45 -2.68 -3.32 10.27
N GLY A 46 -2.90 -3.88 9.08
CA GLY A 46 -2.80 -5.31 8.80
C GLY A 46 -4.05 -6.06 9.24
N ALA A 47 -4.18 -7.30 8.77
CA ALA A 47 -5.20 -8.25 9.21
C ALA A 47 -4.57 -9.63 9.28
N VAL A 48 -5.24 -10.53 9.98
CA VAL A 48 -4.90 -11.95 10.00
C VAL A 48 -6.09 -12.75 9.50
N VAL A 49 -5.80 -13.87 8.85
CA VAL A 49 -6.79 -14.86 8.43
C VAL A 49 -6.47 -16.17 9.13
N VAL A 50 -7.50 -16.85 9.61
CA VAL A 50 -7.42 -18.21 10.15
C VAL A 50 -8.16 -19.13 9.19
N ILE A 51 -7.55 -20.27 8.85
CA ILE A 51 -8.16 -21.32 8.04
C ILE A 51 -8.36 -22.53 8.97
N PRO A 52 -9.58 -22.73 9.53
CA PRO A 52 -9.84 -23.82 10.45
C PRO A 52 -10.24 -25.09 9.70
N PHE A 53 -9.45 -26.14 9.82
CA PHE A 53 -9.82 -27.45 9.27
C PHE A 53 -10.73 -28.15 10.28
N LEU A 54 -11.96 -28.46 9.87
CA LEU A 54 -12.91 -29.21 10.70
C LEU A 54 -12.70 -30.72 10.56
N ASP A 55 -12.40 -31.18 9.34
CA ASP A 55 -12.03 -32.56 9.01
C ASP A 55 -11.21 -32.61 7.70
N GLU A 56 -10.83 -33.80 7.23
CA GLU A 56 -10.00 -33.97 6.02
C GLU A 56 -10.60 -33.35 4.75
N ASN A 57 -11.91 -33.09 4.72
CA ASN A 57 -12.62 -32.57 3.56
C ASN A 57 -13.24 -31.19 3.80
N THR A 58 -13.02 -30.57 4.97
CA THR A 58 -13.72 -29.36 5.39
C THR A 58 -12.77 -28.32 5.98
N LEU A 59 -12.72 -27.15 5.33
CA LEU A 59 -12.13 -25.89 5.81
C LEU A 59 -13.18 -24.97 6.45
#